data_AF-A0A9R1A4U1-F1
#
_entry.id   AF-A0A9R1A4U1-F1
#
_cell.length_a   1.000
_cell.length_b   1.000
_cell.length_c   1.000
_cell.angle_alpha   90.00
_cell.angle_beta   90.00
_cell.angle_gamma   90.00
#
_symmetry.space_group_name_H-M   'P 1'
#
loop_
_entity.id
_entity.type
_entity.pdbx_description
1 polymer ?
#
loop_
_entity_poly.entity_id
_entity_poly.type
_entity_poly.pdbx_seq_one_letter_code
_entity_poly.pdbx_strand_id
1 'polypeptide(L)'
;MKIICHQCSPVCYFLKLYPDTIWASSKQSSASEAVTAGSNGVEGGSSGHADTEKNENGAPVDHQSIENTSVEGNCTKGIAASDKSILVDNSGVNCKIGVDINTTSADSEKTMPFFMSKGWRETLCKCGTCTNFYAQRGIAHLTDKEDSIEEYEKIAKQKREKKLEQQEGAEANFINSLNHVQKIEILSGINDMKNEFQSFMESFDPSKPVTSDDVKSIFENLARKKQRLS
;
A
#
# COMPACT_ATOMS: atom_id res chain seq x y z
N MET A 1 4.76 -5.26 9.94
CA MET A 1 4.73 -6.56 10.66
C MET A 1 3.56 -7.33 10.10
N LYS A 2 3.74 -8.56 9.64
CA LYS A 2 2.67 -9.35 8.98
C LYS A 2 2.14 -10.40 9.93
N ILE A 3 0.87 -10.76 9.80
CA ILE A 3 0.21 -11.79 10.62
C ILE A 3 -0.24 -12.94 9.72
N ILE A 4 0.02 -14.18 10.14
CA ILE A 4 -0.64 -15.36 9.62
C ILE A 4 -1.84 -15.63 10.52
N CYS A 5 -3.05 -15.61 9.95
CA CYS A 5 -4.27 -15.80 10.72
C CYS A 5 -4.48 -17.26 11.13
N HIS A 6 -5.44 -17.51 12.02
CA HIS A 6 -5.73 -18.85 12.53
C HIS A 6 -6.09 -19.86 11.43
N GLN A 7 -6.75 -19.42 10.35
CA GLN A 7 -7.12 -20.29 9.23
C GLN A 7 -5.93 -20.63 8.33
N CYS A 8 -4.99 -19.70 8.19
CA CYS A 8 -3.79 -19.91 7.36
C CYS A 8 -2.69 -20.63 8.13
N SER A 9 -2.73 -20.66 9.47
CA SER A 9 -1.71 -21.28 10.32
C SER A 9 -1.41 -22.75 9.96
N PRO A 10 -2.39 -23.65 9.71
CA PRO A 10 -2.11 -25.03 9.34
C PRO A 10 -1.39 -25.17 7.99
N VAL A 11 -1.75 -24.33 7.01
CA VAL A 11 -1.14 -24.34 5.68
C VAL A 11 0.26 -23.75 5.71
N CYS A 12 0.46 -22.73 6.54
CA CYS A 12 1.73 -22.02 6.68
C CYS A 12 2.63 -22.58 7.79
N TYR A 13 2.33 -23.76 8.32
CA TYR A 13 3.04 -24.32 9.47
C TYR A 13 4.53 -24.56 9.22
N PHE A 14 4.87 -24.90 7.97
CA PHE A 14 6.25 -25.07 7.51
C PHE A 14 7.16 -23.86 7.81
N LEU A 15 6.58 -22.68 8.05
CA LEU A 15 7.34 -21.50 8.46
C LEU A 15 8.10 -21.76 9.76
N LYS A 16 7.63 -22.61 10.67
CA LYS A 16 8.38 -23.00 11.89
C LYS A 16 9.66 -23.78 11.63
N LEU A 17 9.87 -24.28 10.41
CA LEU A 17 11.12 -24.93 10.01
C LEU A 17 12.23 -23.92 9.69
N TYR A 18 11.91 -22.63 9.60
CA TYR A 18 12.89 -21.56 9.40
C TYR A 18 13.38 -20.97 10.73
N PRO A 19 14.57 -20.35 10.75
CA PRO A 19 15.14 -19.76 11.96
C PRO A 19 14.23 -18.73 12.64
N ASP A 20 14.41 -18.53 13.95
CA ASP A 20 13.61 -17.62 14.78
C ASP A 20 13.55 -16.17 14.27
N THR A 21 14.47 -15.77 13.39
CA THR A 21 14.54 -14.45 12.76
C THR A 21 13.35 -14.11 11.88
N ILE A 22 12.57 -15.10 11.44
CA ILE A 22 11.32 -14.86 10.69
C ILE A 22 10.16 -14.45 11.60
N TRP A 23 10.27 -14.65 12.92
CA TRP A 23 9.21 -14.39 13.89
C TRP A 23 9.42 -13.01 14.50
N ALA A 24 8.32 -12.30 14.75
CA ALA A 24 8.42 -11.08 15.54
C ALA A 24 8.70 -11.43 17.01
N SER A 25 9.69 -10.79 17.62
CA SER A 25 10.02 -10.99 19.02
C SER A 25 8.80 -10.70 19.90
N SER A 26 8.30 -11.70 20.61
CA SER A 26 7.31 -11.51 21.66
C SER A 26 8.01 -10.90 22.88
N LYS A 27 8.17 -9.57 22.90
CA LYS A 27 8.39 -8.88 24.18
C LYS A 27 7.11 -9.03 24.98
N GLN A 28 7.01 -10.10 25.78
CA GLN A 28 6.05 -10.17 26.86
C GLN A 28 6.47 -9.14 27.90
N SER A 29 5.86 -7.96 27.88
CA SER A 29 5.90 -7.07 29.05
C SER A 29 5.01 -7.69 30.12
N SER A 30 5.60 -8.51 30.98
CA SER A 30 5.00 -8.90 32.25
C SER A 30 5.00 -7.67 33.17
N ALA A 31 3.94 -6.87 33.12
CA ALA A 31 3.67 -5.86 34.14
C ALA A 31 2.94 -6.55 35.30
N SER A 32 3.71 -6.91 36.33
CA SER A 32 3.17 -7.38 37.60
C SER A 32 2.45 -6.22 38.30
N GLU A 33 1.26 -6.52 38.80
CA GLU A 33 0.45 -5.67 39.66
C GLU A 33 1.23 -5.23 40.90
N ALA A 34 1.20 -3.94 41.20
CA ALA A 34 1.42 -3.41 42.54
C ALA A 34 0.23 -2.53 42.90
N VAL A 35 -0.59 -3.04 43.81
CA VAL A 35 -1.68 -2.35 44.50
C VAL A 35 -1.10 -1.26 45.39
N THR A 36 -1.57 -0.03 45.23
CA THR A 36 -1.72 0.93 46.34
C THR A 36 -2.99 1.76 46.16
N ALA A 37 -3.74 1.87 47.24
CA ALA A 37 -5.08 2.44 47.32
C ALA A 37 -5.08 3.88 47.87
N GLY A 38 -6.12 4.64 47.47
CA GLY A 38 -6.66 5.85 48.12
C GLY A 38 -6.09 7.19 47.60
N SER A 39 -6.86 8.26 47.35
CA SER A 39 -8.28 8.55 47.57
C SER A 39 -8.70 9.83 46.80
N ASN A 40 -9.96 9.82 46.32
CA ASN A 40 -10.94 10.91 46.08
C ASN A 40 -10.68 12.11 45.13
N GLY A 41 -11.67 12.37 44.25
CA GLY A 41 -11.86 13.69 43.62
C GLY A 41 -12.79 13.82 42.41
N VAL A 42 -14.09 13.52 42.57
CA VAL A 42 -15.31 14.16 41.98
C VAL A 42 -15.43 14.45 40.46
N GLU A 43 -16.42 13.76 39.86
CA GLU A 43 -17.40 14.07 38.79
C GLU A 43 -17.07 14.90 37.52
N GLY A 44 -17.54 14.37 36.39
CA GLY A 44 -17.85 15.12 35.16
C GLY A 44 -18.28 14.17 34.03
N GLY A 45 -19.57 14.12 33.71
CA GLY A 45 -20.17 13.15 32.79
C GLY A 45 -20.14 13.49 31.28
N SER A 46 -20.97 12.72 30.56
CA SER A 46 -21.33 12.77 29.12
C SER A 46 -20.41 11.96 28.19
N SER A 47 -20.80 10.78 27.68
CA SER A 47 -21.91 10.44 26.75
C SER A 47 -21.66 10.88 25.29
N GLY A 48 -21.63 9.87 24.41
CA GLY A 48 -21.85 9.95 22.95
C GLY A 48 -20.60 10.28 22.13
N HIS A 49 -20.45 9.83 20.89
CA HIS A 49 -21.14 8.84 20.08
C HIS A 49 -20.19 8.53 18.91
N ALA A 50 -20.33 7.36 18.31
CA ALA A 50 -19.59 6.95 17.13
C ALA A 50 -19.87 7.88 15.94
N ASP A 51 -18.87 8.12 15.09
CA ASP A 51 -19.12 8.42 13.68
C ASP A 51 -18.21 7.61 12.76
N THR A 52 -18.90 6.95 11.84
CA THR A 52 -18.43 6.09 10.76
C THR A 52 -18.33 6.94 9.52
N GLU A 53 -17.11 7.23 9.04
CA GLU A 53 -16.93 7.82 7.72
C GLU A 53 -16.94 6.73 6.65
N LYS A 54 -18.11 6.57 6.02
CA LYS A 54 -18.23 5.99 4.68
C LYS A 54 -17.74 7.03 3.67
N ASN A 55 -16.65 6.74 2.97
CA ASN A 55 -16.28 7.45 1.76
C ASN A 55 -16.52 6.54 0.56
N GLU A 56 -17.70 6.71 -0.05
CA GLU A 56 -17.99 6.25 -1.40
C GLU A 56 -17.54 7.35 -2.37
N ASN A 57 -16.64 7.01 -3.29
CA ASN A 57 -16.49 7.73 -4.55
C ASN A 57 -16.06 6.74 -5.62
N GLY A 58 -17.05 6.34 -6.42
CA GLY A 58 -16.88 5.57 -7.64
C GLY A 58 -16.34 6.43 -8.78
N ALA A 59 -15.52 5.81 -9.62
CA ALA A 59 -15.14 6.33 -10.93
C ALA A 59 -14.99 5.12 -11.89
N PRO A 60 -15.17 5.34 -13.20
CA PRO A 60 -15.89 4.42 -14.08
C PRO A 60 -15.03 3.28 -14.62
N VAL A 61 -15.68 2.13 -14.81
CA VAL A 61 -15.13 0.96 -15.49
C VAL A 61 -15.34 1.15 -16.98
N ASP A 62 -14.24 1.26 -17.74
CA ASP A 62 -14.30 1.18 -19.19
C ASP A 62 -13.92 -0.25 -19.62
N HIS A 63 -14.92 -0.93 -20.17
CA HIS A 63 -14.80 -2.25 -20.77
C HIS A 63 -14.37 -2.07 -22.23
N GLN A 64 -13.21 -2.59 -22.60
CA GLN A 64 -13.02 -2.99 -24.00
C GLN A 64 -12.29 -4.32 -24.13
N SER A 65 -12.88 -5.14 -24.98
CA SER A 65 -12.74 -6.57 -25.14
C SER A 65 -11.73 -6.96 -26.22
N ILE A 66 -11.12 -8.13 -25.99
CA ILE A 66 -10.73 -9.19 -26.95
C ILE A 66 -9.69 -8.84 -28.02
N GLU A 67 -8.57 -9.58 -27.97
CA GLU A 67 -8.05 -10.21 -29.19
C GLU A 67 -7.48 -11.60 -28.87
N ASN A 68 -8.13 -12.63 -29.42
CA ASN A 68 -7.73 -14.02 -29.36
C ASN A 68 -6.79 -14.30 -30.54
N THR A 69 -5.60 -14.84 -30.31
CA THR A 69 -4.81 -15.46 -31.39
C THR A 69 -4.67 -16.94 -31.11
N SER A 70 -5.44 -17.72 -31.86
CA SER A 70 -5.32 -19.16 -32.04
C SER A 70 -4.12 -19.45 -32.94
N VAL A 71 -3.26 -20.40 -32.53
CA VAL A 71 -2.47 -21.19 -33.48
C VAL A 71 -2.53 -22.65 -33.03
N GLU A 72 -3.28 -23.44 -33.79
CA GLU A 72 -3.28 -24.90 -33.76
C GLU A 72 -1.91 -25.44 -34.22
N GLY A 73 -1.44 -26.48 -33.53
CA GLY A 73 -0.34 -27.33 -33.95
C GLY A 73 -0.60 -28.75 -33.48
N ASN A 74 -1.42 -29.49 -34.24
CA ASN A 74 -1.68 -30.90 -34.05
C ASN A 74 -0.49 -31.74 -34.51
N CYS A 75 -0.03 -32.70 -33.70
CA CYS A 75 0.61 -33.90 -34.23
C CYS A 75 0.31 -35.11 -33.34
N THR A 76 -0.39 -36.07 -33.93
CA THR A 76 -0.81 -37.33 -33.34
C THR A 76 0.29 -38.39 -33.33
N LYS A 77 0.28 -39.22 -32.28
CA LYS A 77 0.31 -40.71 -32.30
C LYS A 77 1.47 -41.36 -31.54
N GLY A 78 1.14 -42.29 -30.64
CA GLY A 78 1.97 -43.46 -30.33
C GLY A 78 2.07 -43.82 -28.84
N ILE A 79 1.34 -44.86 -28.44
CA ILE A 79 1.40 -45.53 -27.14
C ILE A 79 2.66 -46.41 -27.07
N ALA A 80 3.40 -46.39 -25.95
CA ALA A 80 4.00 -47.59 -25.32
C ALA A 80 4.65 -47.24 -23.97
N ALA A 81 4.38 -48.09 -22.97
CA ALA A 81 5.00 -48.09 -21.65
C ALA A 81 6.43 -48.67 -21.69
N SER A 82 7.34 -48.19 -20.84
CA SER A 82 8.01 -48.96 -19.77
C SER A 82 9.19 -48.20 -19.17
N ASP A 83 9.34 -48.42 -17.86
CA ASP A 83 10.55 -48.35 -17.03
C ASP A 83 11.28 -47.03 -16.73
N LYS A 84 10.99 -46.57 -15.50
CA LYS A 84 11.96 -46.47 -14.39
C LYS A 84 13.42 -46.21 -14.78
N SER A 85 13.82 -44.95 -14.70
CA SER A 85 15.19 -44.60 -14.34
C SER A 85 15.23 -43.36 -13.46
N ILE A 86 15.35 -43.62 -12.15
CA ILE A 86 16.14 -42.87 -11.16
C ILE A 86 16.09 -41.34 -11.30
N LEU A 87 15.16 -40.71 -10.57
CA LEU A 87 15.31 -39.32 -10.18
C LEU A 87 16.53 -39.22 -9.26
N VAL A 88 17.66 -38.77 -9.81
CA VAL A 88 18.82 -38.40 -9.02
C VAL A 88 18.43 -37.16 -8.22
N ASP A 89 18.21 -37.42 -6.95
CA ASP A 89 17.82 -36.49 -5.92
C ASP A 89 19.00 -35.54 -5.61
N ASN A 90 19.05 -34.41 -6.33
CA ASN A 90 19.91 -33.29 -5.97
C ASN A 90 19.18 -32.32 -5.02
N SER A 91 18.42 -32.85 -4.06
CA SER A 91 17.65 -32.04 -3.10
C SER A 91 18.44 -31.63 -1.85
N GLY A 92 19.77 -31.82 -1.81
CA GLY A 92 20.53 -31.70 -0.55
C GLY A 92 21.38 -30.45 -0.35
N VAL A 93 21.93 -29.82 -1.39
CA VAL A 93 23.17 -29.02 -1.18
C VAL A 93 22.91 -27.54 -0.83
N ASN A 94 21.67 -27.03 -0.95
CA ASN A 94 21.35 -25.60 -0.70
C ASN A 94 19.92 -25.39 -0.14
N CYS A 95 19.31 -26.39 0.50
CA CYS A 95 18.00 -26.18 1.12
C CYS A 95 18.17 -25.43 2.46
N LYS A 96 17.57 -24.24 2.62
CA LYS A 96 17.65 -23.46 3.87
C LYS A 96 16.94 -24.13 5.06
N ILE A 97 16.04 -25.08 4.79
CA ILE A 97 15.26 -25.79 5.81
C ILE A 97 16.03 -27.00 6.35
N GLY A 98 16.94 -27.61 5.58
CA GLY A 98 17.76 -28.74 6.02
C GLY A 98 17.01 -30.06 6.31
N VAL A 99 15.67 -30.05 6.28
CA VAL A 99 14.79 -31.20 6.46
C VAL A 99 13.77 -31.27 5.32
N ASP A 100 13.10 -32.42 5.18
CA ASP A 100 12.01 -32.56 4.21
C ASP A 100 10.78 -31.76 4.65
N ILE A 101 10.44 -30.73 3.87
CA ILE A 101 9.29 -29.85 4.08
C ILE A 101 7.94 -30.59 4.00
N ASN A 102 7.90 -31.79 3.40
CA ASN A 102 6.69 -32.60 3.28
C ASN A 102 6.42 -33.48 4.51
N THR A 103 7.44 -33.77 5.31
CA THR A 103 7.37 -34.73 6.43
C THR A 103 6.65 -34.15 7.66
N THR A 104 6.39 -32.84 7.72
CA THR A 104 5.66 -32.25 8.84
C THR A 104 4.15 -32.52 8.69
N SER A 105 3.69 -33.66 9.22
CA SER A 105 2.27 -33.92 9.43
C SER A 105 1.72 -32.93 10.45
N ALA A 106 0.66 -32.22 10.07
CA ALA A 106 -0.09 -31.29 10.90
C ALA A 106 -0.92 -32.01 11.97
N ASP A 107 -0.33 -32.98 12.67
CA ASP A 107 -1.02 -33.75 13.69
C ASP A 107 -0.87 -33.05 15.05
N SER A 108 -1.93 -32.32 15.41
CA SER A 108 -2.28 -31.77 16.73
C SER A 108 -1.76 -30.40 17.17
N GLU A 109 -1.16 -29.60 16.29
CA GLU A 109 -0.60 -28.30 16.70
C GLU A 109 -1.61 -27.15 16.61
N LYS A 110 -1.84 -26.51 17.78
CA LYS A 110 -2.77 -25.41 18.03
C LYS A 110 -2.80 -24.39 16.88
N THR A 111 -3.98 -24.18 16.32
CA THR A 111 -4.32 -23.12 15.36
C THR A 111 -4.17 -21.75 16.02
N MET A 112 -2.93 -21.28 16.17
CA MET A 112 -2.63 -20.00 16.79
C MET A 112 -2.12 -19.04 15.73
N PRO A 113 -2.68 -17.82 15.63
CA PRO A 113 -2.11 -16.82 14.74
C PRO A 113 -0.68 -16.47 15.20
N PHE A 114 0.17 -16.12 14.24
CA PHE A 114 1.54 -15.75 14.55
C PHE A 114 2.02 -14.56 13.72
N PHE A 115 2.92 -13.79 14.32
CA PHE A 115 3.46 -12.58 13.73
C PHE A 115 4.84 -12.82 13.14
N MET A 116 5.00 -12.34 11.91
CA MET A 116 6.23 -12.42 11.16
C MET A 116 7.02 -11.12 11.28
N SER A 117 8.34 -11.26 11.38
CA SER A 117 9.28 -10.14 11.34
C SER A 117 9.22 -9.41 9.99
N LYS A 118 9.82 -8.21 9.94
CA LYS A 118 9.96 -7.49 8.66
C LYS A 118 10.98 -8.25 7.80
N GLY A 119 10.64 -8.49 6.53
CA GLY A 119 11.55 -9.16 5.59
C GLY A 119 11.62 -10.69 5.71
N TRP A 120 10.58 -11.33 6.28
CA TRP A 120 10.57 -12.79 6.45
C TRP A 120 10.46 -13.56 5.13
N ARG A 121 9.91 -12.95 4.08
CA ARG A 121 9.70 -13.59 2.76
C ARG A 121 11.03 -13.86 2.06
N GLU A 122 12.02 -13.02 2.31
CA GLU A 122 13.38 -13.09 1.82
C GLU A 122 14.15 -14.27 2.44
N THR A 123 13.75 -14.69 3.64
CA THR A 123 14.32 -15.85 4.33
C THR A 123 13.86 -17.17 3.71
N LEU A 124 12.73 -17.20 3.00
CA LEU A 124 12.20 -18.41 2.37
C LEU A 124 13.21 -19.02 1.39
N CYS A 125 13.23 -20.35 1.35
CA CYS A 125 14.02 -21.15 0.43
C CYS A 125 13.32 -21.19 -0.92
N LYS A 126 14.09 -21.06 -2.00
CA LYS A 126 13.60 -21.09 -3.38
C LYS A 126 14.17 -22.28 -4.17
N CYS A 127 14.62 -23.33 -3.47
CA CYS A 127 15.06 -24.56 -4.14
C CYS A 127 13.86 -25.27 -4.81
N GLY A 128 14.11 -26.11 -5.80
CA GLY A 128 13.06 -26.78 -6.57
C GLY A 128 12.05 -27.54 -5.68
N THR A 129 12.52 -28.21 -4.63
CA THR A 129 11.68 -28.93 -3.66
C THR A 129 10.73 -27.99 -2.90
N CYS A 130 11.25 -26.87 -2.37
CA CYS A 130 10.44 -25.90 -1.64
C CYS A 130 9.46 -25.15 -2.54
N THR A 131 9.89 -24.76 -3.74
CA THR A 131 9.02 -24.08 -4.71
C THR A 131 7.86 -24.98 -5.16
N ASN A 132 8.13 -26.26 -5.41
CA ASN A 132 7.07 -27.23 -5.73
C ASN A 132 6.10 -27.40 -4.57
N PHE A 133 6.59 -27.49 -3.33
CA PHE A 133 5.74 -27.54 -2.14
C PHE A 133 4.82 -26.31 -2.04
N TYR A 134 5.35 -25.10 -2.26
CA TYR A 134 4.55 -23.88 -2.21
C TYR A 134 3.47 -23.83 -3.28
N ALA A 135 3.78 -24.28 -4.49
CA ALA A 135 2.82 -24.38 -5.58
C ALA A 135 1.70 -25.38 -5.25
N GLN A 136 2.05 -26.59 -4.79
CA GLN A 136 1.08 -27.64 -4.44
C GLN A 136 0.14 -27.21 -3.31
N ARG A 137 0.62 -26.40 -2.37
CA ARG A 137 -0.16 -25.88 -1.23
C ARG A 137 -0.90 -24.57 -1.54
N GLY A 138 -0.80 -24.03 -2.76
CA GLY A 138 -1.48 -22.78 -3.15
C GLY A 138 -0.89 -21.51 -2.54
N ILE A 139 0.35 -21.56 -2.06
CA ILE A 139 1.03 -20.48 -1.32
C ILE A 139 2.29 -19.96 -2.04
N ALA A 140 2.40 -20.19 -3.34
CA ALA A 140 3.52 -19.72 -4.16
C ALA A 140 3.75 -18.20 -4.04
N HIS A 141 2.66 -17.43 -3.91
CA HIS A 141 2.65 -15.98 -3.71
C HIS A 141 3.40 -15.50 -2.45
N LEU A 142 3.76 -16.39 -1.51
CA LEU A 142 4.57 -16.01 -0.34
C LEU A 142 6.03 -15.72 -0.72
N THR A 143 6.53 -16.33 -1.80
CA THR A 143 7.90 -16.16 -2.30
C THR A 143 8.07 -15.03 -3.32
N ASP A 144 6.95 -14.53 -3.81
CA ASP A 144 6.85 -13.37 -4.69
C ASP A 144 7.02 -12.09 -3.85
N LYS A 145 7.91 -11.22 -4.32
CA LYS A 145 8.28 -9.97 -3.64
C LYS A 145 7.36 -8.83 -4.09
N GLU A 146 6.85 -8.91 -5.30
CA GLU A 146 6.01 -7.95 -5.98
C GLU A 146 4.54 -8.07 -5.51
N ASP A 147 4.11 -9.24 -5.06
CA ASP A 147 2.79 -9.50 -4.43
C ASP A 147 2.69 -8.99 -2.98
N SER A 148 3.69 -8.27 -2.49
CA SER A 148 3.66 -7.65 -1.18
C SER A 148 2.83 -6.36 -1.22
N ILE A 149 1.85 -6.21 -0.33
CA ILE A 149 1.10 -4.94 -0.15
C ILE A 149 2.06 -3.74 -0.04
N GLU A 150 3.17 -3.93 0.69
CA GLU A 150 4.20 -2.91 0.86
C GLU A 150 4.86 -2.47 -0.46
N GLU A 151 5.08 -3.39 -1.42
CA GLU A 151 5.65 -3.02 -2.72
C GLU A 151 4.59 -2.34 -3.60
N TYR A 152 3.32 -2.79 -3.54
CA TYR A 152 2.21 -2.10 -4.20
C TYR A 152 2.06 -0.65 -3.71
N GLU A 153 2.05 -0.44 -2.39
CA GLU A 153 1.98 0.90 -1.78
C GLU A 153 3.18 1.77 -2.18
N LYS A 154 4.37 1.20 -2.22
CA LYS A 154 5.59 1.89 -2.62
C LYS A 154 5.56 2.30 -4.09
N ILE A 155 5.15 1.41 -4.99
CA ILE A 155 4.97 1.70 -6.43
C ILE A 155 3.92 2.81 -6.60
N ALA A 156 2.80 2.72 -5.89
CA ALA A 156 1.76 3.74 -5.92
C ALA A 156 2.29 5.11 -5.45
N LYS A 157 3.08 5.13 -4.36
CA LYS A 157 3.72 6.35 -3.85
C LYS A 157 4.70 6.92 -4.88
N GLN A 158 5.60 6.09 -5.42
CA GLN A 158 6.59 6.52 -6.42
C GLN A 158 5.93 7.06 -7.69
N LYS A 159 4.82 6.44 -8.14
CA LYS A 159 4.06 6.93 -9.30
C LYS A 159 3.45 8.30 -9.04
N ARG A 160 2.93 8.55 -7.83
CA ARG A 160 2.42 9.88 -7.44
C ARG A 160 3.54 10.93 -7.41
N GLU A 161 4.68 10.59 -6.82
CA GLU A 161 5.84 11.47 -6.71
C GLU A 161 6.41 11.83 -8.08
N LYS A 162 6.60 10.84 -8.96
CA LYS A 162 7.06 11.08 -10.34
C LYS A 162 6.10 11.97 -11.14
N LYS A 163 4.78 11.83 -10.94
CA LYS A 163 3.78 12.68 -11.62
C LYS A 163 3.86 14.12 -11.11
N LEU A 164 4.06 14.31 -9.81
CA LEU A 164 4.24 15.63 -9.21
C LEU A 164 5.51 16.30 -9.73
N GLU A 165 6.65 15.60 -9.71
CA GLU A 165 7.93 16.11 -10.24
C GLU A 165 7.84 16.46 -11.73
N GLN A 166 7.13 15.66 -12.53
CA GLN A 166 6.90 15.96 -13.94
C GLN A 166 6.04 17.23 -14.12
N GLN A 167 5.03 17.43 -13.29
CA GLN A 167 4.20 18.63 -13.31
C GLN A 167 5.01 19.86 -12.89
N GLU A 168 5.74 19.79 -11.79
CA GLU A 168 6.60 20.88 -11.30
C GLU A 168 7.66 21.25 -12.34
N GLY A 169 8.27 20.25 -13.00
CA GLY A 169 9.20 20.47 -14.10
C GLY A 169 8.55 21.17 -15.31
N ALA A 170 7.33 20.79 -15.67
CA ALA A 170 6.60 21.44 -16.76
C ALA A 170 6.24 22.90 -16.43
N GLU A 171 5.81 23.19 -15.20
CA GLU A 171 5.53 24.54 -14.72
C GLU A 171 6.79 25.41 -14.69
N ALA A 172 7.91 24.89 -14.18
CA ALA A 172 9.20 25.59 -14.18
C ALA A 172 9.68 25.92 -15.61
N ASN A 173 9.54 24.96 -16.54
CA ASN A 173 9.88 25.17 -17.95
C ASN A 173 8.99 26.25 -18.60
N PHE A 174 7.69 26.23 -18.31
CA PHE A 174 6.77 27.27 -18.77
C PHE A 174 7.21 28.65 -18.26
N ILE A 175 7.43 28.81 -16.96
CA ILE A 175 7.89 30.09 -16.39
C ILE A 175 9.21 30.53 -17.03
N ASN A 176 10.16 29.62 -17.23
CA ASN A 176 11.45 29.94 -17.85
C ASN A 176 11.34 30.39 -19.31
N SER A 177 10.36 29.88 -20.06
CA SER A 177 10.10 30.25 -21.46
C SER A 177 9.58 31.67 -21.66
N LEU A 178 9.06 32.30 -20.59
CA LEU A 178 8.50 33.65 -20.64
C LEU A 178 9.58 34.72 -20.61
N ASN A 179 9.32 35.85 -21.28
CA ASN A 179 10.19 37.02 -21.20
C ASN A 179 10.06 37.73 -19.83
N HIS A 180 11.01 38.62 -19.52
CA HIS A 180 11.05 39.31 -18.22
C HIS A 180 9.74 40.06 -17.90
N VAL A 181 9.13 40.73 -18.88
CA VAL A 181 7.88 41.47 -18.67
C VAL A 181 6.73 40.52 -18.33
N GLN A 182 6.59 39.43 -19.08
CA GLN A 182 5.57 38.40 -18.82
C GLN A 182 5.72 37.76 -17.45
N LYS A 183 6.97 37.47 -17.01
CA LYS A 183 7.25 36.95 -15.67
C LYS A 183 6.77 37.91 -14.58
N ILE A 184 7.03 39.20 -14.75
CA ILE A 184 6.58 40.24 -13.80
C ILE A 184 5.05 40.37 -13.80
N GLU A 185 4.39 40.34 -14.95
CA GLU A 185 2.93 40.42 -15.03
C GLU A 185 2.27 39.23 -14.31
N ILE A 186 2.76 38.01 -14.55
CA ILE A 186 2.26 36.82 -13.86
C ILE A 186 2.50 36.92 -12.35
N LEU A 187 3.71 37.32 -11.92
CA LEU A 187 4.04 37.46 -10.51
C LEU A 187 3.14 38.50 -9.82
N SER A 188 2.92 39.65 -10.47
CA SER A 188 1.99 40.67 -9.98
C SER A 188 0.57 40.13 -9.90
N GLY A 189 0.09 39.44 -10.93
CA GLY A 189 -1.25 38.84 -10.96
C GLY A 189 -1.47 37.82 -9.84
N ILE A 190 -0.48 36.98 -9.55
CA ILE A 190 -0.52 36.02 -8.43
C ILE A 190 -0.56 36.78 -7.10
N ASN A 191 0.25 37.82 -6.94
CA ASN A 191 0.27 38.62 -5.72
C ASN A 191 -1.07 39.36 -5.52
N ASP A 192 -1.65 39.92 -6.57
CA ASP A 192 -2.95 40.59 -6.52
C ASP A 192 -4.07 39.61 -6.14
N MET A 193 -4.10 38.43 -6.76
CA MET A 193 -5.04 37.36 -6.43
C MET A 193 -4.90 36.92 -4.97
N LYS A 194 -3.66 36.70 -4.50
CA LYS A 194 -3.38 36.35 -3.10
C LYS A 194 -3.92 37.42 -2.16
N ASN A 195 -3.63 38.69 -2.43
CA ASN A 195 -4.02 39.79 -1.55
C ASN A 195 -5.54 39.98 -1.50
N GLU A 196 -6.23 39.91 -2.64
CA GLU A 196 -7.69 39.99 -2.67
C GLU A 196 -8.35 38.81 -1.95
N PHE A 197 -7.83 37.59 -2.14
CA PHE A 197 -8.34 36.42 -1.43
C PHE A 197 -8.10 36.51 0.07
N GLN A 198 -6.91 36.97 0.49
CA GLN A 198 -6.60 37.20 1.89
C GLN A 198 -7.50 38.27 2.51
N SER A 199 -7.68 39.41 1.84
CA SER A 199 -8.59 40.48 2.30
C SER A 199 -10.03 39.99 2.41
N PHE A 200 -10.47 39.14 1.47
CA PHE A 200 -11.78 38.48 1.58
C PHE A 200 -11.85 37.61 2.84
N MET A 201 -10.90 36.70 3.05
CA MET A 201 -10.90 35.82 4.23
C MET A 201 -10.84 36.59 5.56
N GLU A 202 -10.08 37.68 5.63
CA GLU A 202 -9.97 38.51 6.84
C GLU A 202 -11.24 39.30 7.15
N SER A 203 -12.00 39.68 6.12
CA SER A 203 -13.25 40.42 6.26
C SER A 203 -14.50 39.53 6.32
N PHE A 204 -14.34 38.23 6.04
CA PHE A 204 -15.45 37.29 5.95
C PHE A 204 -15.94 36.85 7.34
N ASP A 205 -17.25 36.83 7.51
CA ASP A 205 -17.92 36.36 8.72
C ASP A 205 -18.01 34.83 8.72
N PRO A 206 -17.30 34.10 9.59
CA PRO A 206 -17.26 32.64 9.57
C PRO A 206 -18.61 31.98 9.91
N SER A 207 -19.57 32.73 10.44
CA SER A 207 -20.93 32.23 10.70
C SER A 207 -21.80 32.14 9.45
N LYS A 208 -21.36 32.73 8.33
CA LYS A 208 -22.11 32.78 7.07
C LYS A 208 -21.51 31.86 6.02
N PRO A 209 -22.34 31.22 5.17
CA PRO A 209 -21.84 30.48 4.02
C PRO A 209 -21.33 31.43 2.93
N VAL A 210 -20.24 31.06 2.25
CA VAL A 210 -19.72 31.78 1.09
C VAL A 210 -20.70 31.65 -0.07
N THR A 211 -21.10 32.76 -0.67
CA THR A 211 -22.05 32.82 -1.78
C THR A 211 -21.36 33.03 -3.12
N SER A 212 -22.08 32.85 -4.23
CA SER A 212 -21.55 33.15 -5.56
C SER A 212 -21.23 34.63 -5.75
N ASP A 213 -21.96 35.53 -5.09
CA ASP A 213 -21.77 36.98 -5.25
C ASP A 213 -20.52 37.45 -4.51
N ASP A 214 -20.18 36.80 -3.38
CA ASP A 214 -18.90 37.00 -2.68
C ASP A 214 -17.72 36.71 -3.61
N VAL A 215 -17.75 35.55 -4.30
CA VAL A 215 -16.70 35.17 -5.25
C VAL A 215 -16.61 36.14 -6.42
N LYS A 216 -17.76 36.58 -6.98
CA LYS A 216 -17.77 37.60 -8.05
C LYS A 216 -17.14 38.90 -7.60
N SER A 217 -17.41 39.35 -6.38
CA SER A 217 -16.86 40.61 -5.84
C SER A 217 -15.33 40.61 -5.79
N ILE A 218 -14.70 39.47 -5.48
CA ILE A 218 -13.23 39.30 -5.50
C ILE A 218 -12.70 39.53 -6.92
N PHE A 219 -13.31 38.90 -7.94
CA PHE A 219 -12.88 39.08 -9.34
C PHE A 219 -13.11 40.49 -9.85
N GLU A 220 -14.19 41.15 -9.43
CA GLU A 220 -14.42 42.55 -9.77
C GLU A 220 -13.38 43.49 -9.15
N ASN A 221 -12.97 43.26 -7.90
CA ASN A 221 -11.88 44.01 -7.28
C ASN A 221 -10.57 43.82 -8.05
N LEU A 222 -10.24 42.58 -8.42
CA LEU A 222 -9.07 42.27 -9.25
C LEU A 222 -9.12 43.00 -10.60
N ALA A 223 -10.26 43.00 -11.28
CA ALA A 223 -10.45 43.71 -12.54
C ALA A 223 -10.24 45.22 -12.38
N ARG A 224 -10.79 45.81 -11.31
CA ARG A 224 -10.59 47.24 -10.98
C ARG A 224 -9.13 47.58 -10.72
N LYS A 225 -8.38 46.70 -10.04
CA LYS A 225 -6.93 46.89 -9.79
C LYS A 225 -6.13 46.90 -11.09
N LYS A 226 -6.42 45.99 -12.02
CA LYS A 226 -5.76 45.92 -13.33
C LYS A 226 -5.98 47.18 -14.17
N GLN A 227 -7.16 47.80 -14.09
CA GLN A 227 -7.48 49.03 -14.84
C GLN A 227 -6.77 50.29 -14.33
N ARG A 228 -6.33 50.33 -13.06
CA ARG A 228 -5.64 51.50 -12.48
C ARG A 228 -4.15 51.57 -12.81
N LEU A 229 -3.59 50.46 -13.30
CA LEU A 229 -2.17 50.31 -13.63
C LEU A 229 -1.90 50.39 -15.13
N SER A 230 -2.95 50.48 -15.96
CA SER A 230 -2.89 50.70 -17.41
C SER A 230 -3.03 52.18 -17.75
#